data_AF-A0A109FG90-F1
#
_entry.id   AF-A0A109FG90-F1
#
_cell.length_a   1.000
_cell.length_b   1.000
_cell.length_c   1.000
_cell.angle_alpha   90.00
_cell.angle_beta   90.00
_cell.angle_gamma   90.00
#
_symmetry.space_group_name_H-M   'P 1'
#
loop_
_entity.id
_entity.type
_entity.pdbx_description
1 polymer ?
#
loop_
_entity_poly.entity_id
_entity_poly.type
_entity_poly.pdbx_seq_one_letter_code
_entity_poly.pdbx_strand_id
1 'polypeptide(L)'
;MSNGLPRSEPSPVAPTPAFAAHLDRFRRSTSSPTSSRMLPSPLTAPELTQSGHDSAGLACSSAALPQSPSAPPPLPRSTATPPRRSNGTSTITPTKKKKRPARPYADPSQYAELGDDPLPDYLEEGLDVLLCGINPGVKSAQMRLHYASPTNHFWKCLAGAGFTDGLLHPSQGPTLPSVGVGSTNLVQRPSAEMSEISTEEMRERVPLLLDKVARYRPRVLAFVGMKICEIVLRHLHNLPLRDTEQSASSSPSKKRRPAMPKVKIGLQPAVVTYPPVDTKDGPRQTTYIWCLPSSSARVVEYQLVDKIEIWKDLKRDIGLLNSGQSPLKADEVIHVEYPIEAVLPPAREEITSPHFKVTPIKREEVGMSALGR
;
A
#
# COMPACT_ATOMS: atom_id res chain seq x y z
N MET A 1 18.04 -34.41 28.47
CA MET A 1 17.98 -32.93 28.63
C MET A 1 19.26 -32.36 28.06
N SER A 2 19.21 -31.22 27.37
CA SER A 2 20.39 -30.57 26.77
C SER A 2 20.17 -29.06 26.76
N ASN A 3 20.99 -28.31 27.50
CA ASN A 3 20.85 -26.87 27.62
C ASN A 3 21.83 -26.18 26.65
N GLY A 4 21.30 -25.70 25.53
CA GLY A 4 22.06 -24.88 24.59
C GLY A 4 22.17 -23.43 25.07
N LEU A 5 23.37 -22.84 24.97
CA LEU A 5 23.58 -21.41 25.22
C LEU A 5 22.97 -20.56 24.09
N PRO A 6 22.39 -19.37 24.40
CA PRO A 6 21.84 -18.49 23.38
C PRO A 6 22.94 -17.85 22.51
N ARG A 7 22.63 -17.61 21.24
CA ARG A 7 23.45 -16.77 20.36
C ARG A 7 23.06 -15.31 20.53
N SER A 8 24.03 -14.41 20.40
CA SER A 8 23.82 -12.96 20.41
C SER A 8 23.21 -12.47 19.09
N GLU A 9 22.19 -11.60 19.20
CA GLU A 9 21.66 -10.80 18.10
C GLU A 9 22.70 -9.73 17.65
N PRO A 10 22.81 -9.43 16.34
CA PRO A 10 23.65 -8.34 15.86
C PRO A 10 22.95 -6.98 15.99
N SER A 11 23.63 -5.99 16.59
CA SER A 11 23.12 -4.62 16.72
C SER A 11 22.72 -4.01 15.36
N PRO A 12 21.66 -3.18 15.30
CA PRO A 12 21.19 -2.59 14.05
C PRO A 12 22.24 -1.67 13.42
N VAL A 13 22.55 -1.92 12.14
CA VAL A 13 23.50 -1.11 11.36
C VAL A 13 22.93 0.29 11.14
N ALA A 14 23.68 1.32 11.52
CA ALA A 14 23.28 2.71 11.33
C ALA A 14 23.03 3.04 9.84
N PRO A 15 21.99 3.84 9.52
CA PRO A 15 21.66 4.16 8.14
C PRO A 15 22.78 4.92 7.43
N THR A 16 22.96 4.66 6.13
CA THR A 16 23.96 5.35 5.33
C THR A 16 23.64 6.85 5.16
N PRO A 17 24.65 7.73 4.96
CA PRO A 17 24.40 9.17 4.77
C PRO A 17 23.43 9.49 3.62
N ALA A 18 23.38 8.65 2.58
CA ALA A 18 22.44 8.78 1.47
C ALA A 18 20.97 8.53 1.89
N PHE A 19 20.72 7.61 2.83
CA PHE A 19 19.39 7.37 3.38
C PHE A 19 18.92 8.51 4.28
N ALA A 20 19.81 9.01 5.15
CA ALA A 20 19.55 10.19 5.98
C ALA A 20 19.19 11.42 5.13
N ALA A 21 19.93 11.68 4.05
CA ALA A 21 19.64 12.76 3.11
C ALA A 21 18.31 12.60 2.36
N HIS A 22 17.83 11.37 2.14
CA HIS A 22 16.53 11.12 1.51
C HIS A 22 15.37 11.48 2.46
N LEU A 23 15.45 11.06 3.73
CA LEU A 23 14.46 11.43 4.77
C LEU A 23 14.41 12.95 4.98
N ASP A 24 15.56 13.61 5.02
CA ASP A 24 15.63 15.06 5.24
C ASP A 24 15.05 15.88 4.07
N ARG A 25 15.01 15.31 2.86
CA ARG A 25 14.33 15.92 1.70
C ARG A 25 12.81 16.06 1.91
N PHE A 26 12.19 15.16 2.68
CA PHE A 26 10.77 15.26 3.04
C PHE A 26 10.53 16.19 4.23
N ARG A 27 11.50 16.34 5.15
CA ARG A 27 11.43 17.31 6.25
C ARG A 27 11.56 18.77 5.81
N ARG A 28 12.28 19.05 4.72
CA ARG A 28 12.62 20.42 4.28
C ARG A 28 11.74 20.97 3.15
N SER A 29 10.46 20.57 3.09
CA SER A 29 9.51 21.05 2.07
C SER A 29 8.51 22.11 2.56
N THR A 30 8.68 22.69 3.76
CA THR A 30 7.73 23.63 4.38
C THR A 30 8.40 24.77 5.18
N SER A 31 9.31 25.54 4.58
CA SER A 31 9.61 26.92 5.01
C SER A 31 10.43 27.71 3.99
N SER A 32 10.03 28.95 3.72
CA SER A 32 10.90 29.97 3.14
C SER A 32 11.81 30.57 4.23
N PRO A 33 13.08 30.91 3.95
CA PRO A 33 14.01 31.36 4.98
C PRO A 33 13.79 32.83 5.38
N THR A 34 13.67 33.09 6.68
CA THR A 34 13.82 34.42 7.28
C THR A 34 15.01 34.38 8.23
N SER A 35 15.89 35.39 8.18
CA SER A 35 17.20 35.35 8.83
C SER A 35 17.16 35.82 10.29
N SER A 36 17.78 35.05 11.21
CA SER A 36 18.45 35.63 12.38
C SER A 36 19.55 34.74 12.98
N ARG A 37 20.78 35.23 12.84
CA ARG A 37 21.90 35.32 13.82
C ARG A 37 22.06 34.25 14.94
N MET A 38 23.29 33.74 15.05
CA MET A 38 23.79 32.87 16.13
C MET A 38 24.24 33.66 17.39
N LEU A 39 24.45 32.96 18.51
CA LEU A 39 25.70 32.89 19.34
C LEU A 39 25.51 31.84 20.50
N PRO A 40 26.55 31.37 21.23
CA PRO A 40 26.60 29.99 21.76
C PRO A 40 27.05 29.84 23.24
N SER A 41 27.42 28.59 23.65
CA SER A 41 28.30 28.16 24.77
C SER A 41 27.62 27.34 25.89
N PRO A 42 28.35 26.56 26.73
CA PRO A 42 29.49 25.68 26.43
C PRO A 42 29.43 24.30 27.17
N LEU A 43 30.55 23.55 27.11
CA LEU A 43 30.86 22.28 27.79
C LEU A 43 30.87 22.37 29.34
N THR A 44 30.80 21.20 30.03
CA THR A 44 31.83 20.67 30.97
C THR A 44 31.39 19.32 31.58
N ALA A 45 32.36 18.46 31.93
CA ALA A 45 32.17 17.22 32.72
C ALA A 45 33.31 17.07 33.76
N PRO A 46 33.15 16.22 34.79
CA PRO A 46 34.30 15.51 35.36
C PRO A 46 34.04 14.01 35.68
N GLU A 47 35.12 13.32 36.08
CA GLU A 47 35.26 11.87 36.34
C GLU A 47 35.57 11.58 37.84
N LEU A 48 36.00 10.34 38.18
CA LEU A 48 36.48 9.76 39.47
C LEU A 48 35.43 8.92 40.23
N THR A 49 35.72 7.79 40.92
CA THR A 49 36.99 7.06 41.21
C THR A 49 36.78 5.52 41.37
N GLN A 50 37.81 4.74 41.76
CA GLN A 50 37.86 3.26 41.79
C GLN A 50 37.78 2.60 43.21
N SER A 51 37.90 1.24 43.24
CA SER A 51 38.17 0.28 44.36
C SER A 51 36.94 -0.35 45.07
N GLY A 52 36.97 -1.62 45.54
CA GLY A 52 37.94 -2.73 45.35
C GLY A 52 37.74 -3.92 46.33
N HIS A 53 38.28 -5.13 46.03
CA HIS A 53 38.39 -6.35 46.91
C HIS A 53 37.04 -7.03 47.34
N ASP A 54 36.88 -8.28 47.81
CA ASP A 54 37.61 -9.59 47.87
C ASP A 54 36.59 -10.70 48.33
N SER A 55 36.78 -12.05 48.43
CA SER A 55 37.75 -13.06 47.96
C SER A 55 37.18 -14.51 48.11
N ALA A 56 37.97 -15.55 47.74
CA ALA A 56 37.84 -17.00 48.09
C ALA A 56 36.61 -17.81 47.56
N GLY A 57 36.67 -19.15 47.41
CA GLY A 57 37.78 -20.12 47.50
C GLY A 57 37.36 -21.61 47.39
N LEU A 58 38.35 -22.54 47.36
CA LEU A 58 38.26 -24.04 47.31
C LEU A 58 37.81 -24.64 45.94
N ALA A 59 38.49 -25.58 45.25
CA ALA A 59 39.26 -26.83 45.55
C ALA A 59 38.36 -28.12 45.56
N CYS A 60 38.77 -29.33 45.12
CA CYS A 60 40.08 -29.89 44.72
C CYS A 60 39.93 -31.16 43.81
N SER A 61 41.02 -31.60 43.13
CA SER A 61 41.23 -32.96 42.52
C SER A 61 40.31 -33.40 41.35
N SER A 62 40.64 -34.36 40.46
CA SER A 62 41.87 -34.92 39.83
C SER A 62 41.41 -35.90 38.69
N ALA A 63 42.16 -36.62 37.84
CA ALA A 63 43.60 -36.88 37.65
C ALA A 63 43.91 -37.39 36.20
N ALA A 64 45.20 -37.42 35.81
CA ALA A 64 45.86 -38.28 34.80
C ALA A 64 45.47 -38.27 33.29
N LEU A 65 46.50 -38.32 32.43
CA LEU A 65 46.47 -38.57 30.97
C LEU A 65 46.75 -40.06 30.66
N PRO A 66 46.49 -40.55 29.43
CA PRO A 66 47.60 -40.62 28.45
C PRO A 66 47.24 -40.40 26.97
N GLN A 67 48.07 -39.58 26.32
CA GLN A 67 48.66 -39.70 24.95
C GLN A 67 47.79 -39.96 23.69
N SER A 68 48.05 -39.13 22.68
CA SER A 68 47.57 -39.26 21.28
C SER A 68 48.48 -40.15 20.42
N PRO A 69 48.04 -40.52 19.20
CA PRO A 69 48.97 -40.53 18.07
C PRO A 69 48.44 -39.90 16.76
N SER A 70 49.29 -39.04 16.20
CA SER A 70 49.50 -38.72 14.76
C SER A 70 48.35 -38.29 13.83
N ALA A 71 48.61 -37.25 13.03
CA ALA A 71 47.79 -36.83 11.90
C ALA A 71 48.44 -37.23 10.55
N PRO A 72 47.66 -37.47 9.48
CA PRO A 72 48.21 -37.85 8.17
C PRO A 72 48.88 -36.67 7.43
N PRO A 73 49.87 -36.95 6.55
CA PRO A 73 50.65 -35.91 5.85
C PRO A 73 49.90 -35.25 4.67
N PRO A 74 50.30 -34.04 4.25
CA PRO A 74 49.67 -33.32 3.14
C PRO A 74 50.08 -33.84 1.75
N LEU A 75 49.15 -33.74 0.79
CA LEU A 75 49.37 -34.06 -0.62
C LEU A 75 50.23 -32.99 -1.34
N PRO A 76 50.95 -33.34 -2.43
CA PRO A 76 51.99 -32.49 -3.01
C PRO A 76 51.46 -31.23 -3.73
N ARG A 77 52.17 -30.11 -3.53
CA ARG A 77 51.92 -28.82 -4.19
C ARG A 77 52.37 -28.88 -5.66
N SER A 78 51.43 -28.81 -6.59
CA SER A 78 51.74 -28.58 -8.02
C SER A 78 52.30 -27.16 -8.25
N THR A 79 53.45 -27.07 -8.89
CA THR A 79 54.08 -25.82 -9.32
C THR A 79 53.63 -25.44 -10.74
N ALA A 80 52.68 -24.51 -10.85
CA ALA A 80 52.25 -23.93 -12.13
C ALA A 80 52.39 -22.40 -12.07
N THR A 81 53.32 -21.84 -12.83
CA THR A 81 53.59 -20.41 -12.89
C THR A 81 52.51 -19.68 -13.69
N PRO A 82 51.79 -18.68 -13.14
CA PRO A 82 50.81 -17.93 -13.91
C PRO A 82 51.50 -16.97 -14.91
N PRO A 83 51.06 -16.88 -16.17
CA PRO A 83 51.65 -15.97 -17.14
C PRO A 83 51.30 -14.51 -16.81
N ARG A 84 52.33 -13.66 -16.78
CA ARG A 84 52.24 -12.20 -16.55
C ARG A 84 51.49 -11.50 -17.70
N ARG A 85 50.16 -11.40 -17.61
CA ARG A 85 49.37 -10.49 -18.47
C ARG A 85 49.52 -9.03 -18.03
N SER A 86 49.44 -8.14 -19.00
CA SER A 86 49.67 -6.70 -18.85
C SER A 86 48.49 -5.95 -18.23
N ASN A 87 48.78 -4.86 -17.52
CA ASN A 87 47.78 -3.90 -17.03
C ASN A 87 47.18 -3.09 -18.20
N GLY A 88 46.21 -3.68 -18.90
CA GLY A 88 45.32 -2.94 -19.77
C GLY A 88 44.20 -2.31 -18.95
N THR A 89 44.26 -1.00 -18.71
CA THR A 89 43.23 -0.26 -17.94
C THR A 89 41.93 -0.12 -18.74
N SER A 90 41.17 -1.20 -18.85
CA SER A 90 39.83 -1.18 -19.43
C SER A 90 38.88 -0.44 -18.49
N THR A 91 38.63 0.83 -18.79
CA THR A 91 37.57 1.64 -18.17
C THR A 91 36.20 1.08 -18.57
N ILE A 92 35.70 0.13 -17.77
CA ILE A 92 34.34 -0.42 -17.91
C ILE A 92 33.34 0.69 -17.57
N THR A 93 33.03 1.52 -18.55
CA THR A 93 31.94 2.48 -18.47
C THR A 93 30.63 1.71 -18.33
N PRO A 94 29.79 2.01 -17.31
CA PRO A 94 28.54 1.28 -17.10
C PRO A 94 27.57 1.62 -18.22
N THR A 95 27.49 0.72 -19.22
CA THR A 95 26.58 0.87 -20.35
C THR A 95 25.15 0.94 -19.85
N LYS A 96 24.50 2.09 -20.04
CA LYS A 96 23.11 2.32 -19.63
C LYS A 96 22.20 1.34 -20.36
N LYS A 97 21.85 0.21 -19.71
CA LYS A 97 20.90 -0.79 -20.22
C LYS A 97 19.64 -0.05 -20.67
N LYS A 98 19.33 -0.14 -21.98
CA LYS A 98 18.15 0.50 -22.56
C LYS A 98 16.92 0.04 -21.76
N LYS A 99 16.15 0.98 -21.21
CA LYS A 99 14.86 0.66 -20.59
C LYS A 99 14.00 -0.02 -21.66
N ARG A 100 13.39 -1.16 -21.33
CA ARG A 100 12.36 -1.76 -22.19
C ARG A 100 11.21 -0.75 -22.33
N PRO A 101 10.61 -0.60 -23.53
CA PRO A 101 9.41 0.23 -23.67
C PRO A 101 8.29 -0.33 -22.79
N ALA A 102 7.41 0.56 -22.33
CA ALA A 102 6.17 0.14 -21.69
C ALA A 102 5.32 -0.65 -22.69
N ARG A 103 4.58 -1.65 -22.19
CA ARG A 103 3.67 -2.42 -23.04
C ARG A 103 2.47 -1.54 -23.47
N PRO A 104 1.97 -1.68 -24.71
CA PRO A 104 0.71 -1.04 -25.13
C PRO A 104 -0.48 -1.66 -24.38
N TYR A 105 -1.68 -1.13 -24.62
CA TYR A 105 -2.93 -1.79 -24.21
C TYR A 105 -2.96 -3.24 -24.71
N ALA A 106 -3.37 -4.16 -23.84
CA ALA A 106 -3.63 -5.54 -24.22
C ALA A 106 -5.13 -5.81 -24.11
N ASP A 107 -5.72 -6.41 -25.14
CA ASP A 107 -7.10 -6.85 -25.12
C ASP A 107 -7.32 -7.94 -24.04
N PRO A 108 -8.49 -8.01 -23.38
CA PRO A 108 -8.79 -9.05 -22.38
C PRO A 108 -8.58 -10.48 -22.90
N SER A 109 -8.85 -10.75 -24.19
CA SER A 109 -8.66 -12.07 -24.79
C SER A 109 -7.21 -12.57 -24.76
N GLN A 110 -6.22 -11.68 -24.61
CA GLN A 110 -4.80 -12.04 -24.46
C GLN A 110 -4.49 -12.78 -23.15
N TYR A 111 -5.43 -12.83 -22.21
CA TYR A 111 -5.31 -13.48 -20.89
C TYR A 111 -6.55 -14.32 -20.52
N ALA A 112 -7.37 -14.71 -21.51
CA ALA A 112 -8.63 -15.42 -21.28
C ALA A 112 -8.46 -16.75 -20.53
N GLU A 113 -7.32 -17.42 -20.68
CA GLU A 113 -6.98 -18.66 -19.96
C GLU A 113 -6.79 -18.47 -18.45
N LEU A 114 -6.65 -17.22 -18.00
CA LEU A 114 -6.54 -16.85 -16.59
C LEU A 114 -7.89 -16.47 -15.96
N GLY A 115 -8.93 -16.24 -16.77
CA GLY A 115 -10.27 -15.82 -16.34
C GLY A 115 -10.42 -14.31 -16.06
N ASP A 116 -11.64 -13.80 -16.18
CA ASP A 116 -11.93 -12.35 -16.12
C ASP A 116 -11.89 -11.74 -14.71
N ASP A 117 -12.15 -12.54 -13.66
CA ASP A 117 -11.98 -12.14 -12.26
C ASP A 117 -11.45 -13.32 -11.41
N PRO A 118 -10.14 -13.60 -11.44
CA PRO A 118 -9.57 -14.80 -10.83
C PRO A 118 -9.11 -14.64 -9.38
N LEU A 119 -9.27 -13.47 -8.76
CA LEU A 119 -8.92 -13.23 -7.37
C LEU A 119 -10.17 -12.96 -6.53
N PRO A 120 -10.48 -13.75 -5.49
CA PRO A 120 -11.51 -13.36 -4.54
C PRO A 120 -11.08 -12.08 -3.81
N ASP A 121 -12.01 -11.15 -3.56
CA ASP A 121 -11.76 -10.08 -2.61
C ASP A 121 -11.72 -10.62 -1.18
N TYR A 122 -10.99 -9.93 -0.30
CA TYR A 122 -11.04 -10.14 1.14
C TYR A 122 -11.78 -8.95 1.75
N LEU A 123 -13.05 -9.14 2.10
CA LEU A 123 -13.99 -8.09 2.52
C LEU A 123 -14.88 -8.58 3.66
N GLU A 124 -14.85 -7.85 4.77
CA GLU A 124 -15.76 -7.99 5.91
C GLU A 124 -16.21 -6.59 6.34
N GLU A 125 -17.16 -6.50 7.26
CA GLU A 125 -17.56 -5.23 7.87
C GLU A 125 -16.57 -4.84 8.99
N GLY A 126 -16.42 -3.54 9.27
CA GLY A 126 -15.55 -3.06 10.36
C GLY A 126 -14.04 -3.03 10.05
N LEU A 127 -13.64 -3.18 8.78
CA LEU A 127 -12.22 -3.11 8.36
C LEU A 127 -11.55 -1.77 8.70
N ASP A 128 -10.39 -1.84 9.35
CA ASP A 128 -9.43 -0.73 9.51
C ASP A 128 -9.00 -0.16 8.15
N VAL A 129 -8.70 -1.04 7.20
CA VAL A 129 -8.23 -0.64 5.87
C VAL A 129 -8.64 -1.62 4.78
N LEU A 130 -9.15 -1.08 3.67
CA LEU A 130 -9.31 -1.81 2.41
C LEU A 130 -8.16 -1.44 1.47
N LEU A 131 -7.27 -2.40 1.20
CA LEU A 131 -6.13 -2.25 0.30
C LEU A 131 -6.58 -2.50 -1.16
N CYS A 132 -6.75 -1.43 -1.93
CA CYS A 132 -7.14 -1.50 -3.33
C CYS A 132 -5.90 -1.61 -4.24
N GLY A 133 -5.68 -2.79 -4.81
CA GLY A 133 -4.73 -3.02 -5.90
C GLY A 133 -5.23 -2.46 -7.24
N ILE A 134 -4.35 -2.54 -8.26
CA ILE A 134 -4.68 -2.13 -9.63
C ILE A 134 -5.53 -3.22 -10.28
N ASN A 135 -4.90 -4.40 -10.47
CA ASN A 135 -5.46 -5.58 -11.10
C ASN A 135 -4.60 -6.83 -10.77
N PRO A 136 -5.09 -8.06 -11.03
CA PRO A 136 -4.30 -9.26 -10.93
C PRO A 136 -3.13 -9.29 -11.92
N GLY A 137 -1.89 -9.22 -11.42
CA GLY A 137 -0.72 -9.59 -12.23
C GLY A 137 -0.78 -11.07 -12.62
N VAL A 138 -0.32 -11.45 -13.82
CA VAL A 138 -0.35 -12.85 -14.35
C VAL A 138 -0.07 -13.93 -13.29
N LYS A 139 1.00 -13.82 -12.49
CA LYS A 139 1.35 -14.82 -11.46
C LYS A 139 0.39 -14.85 -10.27
N SER A 140 -0.27 -13.73 -9.95
CA SER A 140 -1.36 -13.67 -8.98
C SER A 140 -2.59 -14.42 -9.51
N ALA A 141 -3.00 -14.12 -10.75
CA ALA A 141 -4.14 -14.75 -11.41
C ALA A 141 -3.97 -16.27 -11.57
N GLN A 142 -2.82 -16.71 -12.10
CA GLN A 142 -2.46 -18.13 -12.24
C GLN A 142 -2.57 -18.96 -10.96
N MET A 143 -2.36 -18.34 -9.79
CA MET A 143 -2.43 -19.02 -8.49
C MET A 143 -3.71 -18.70 -7.71
N ARG A 144 -4.55 -17.78 -8.24
CA ARG A 144 -5.72 -17.18 -7.56
C ARG A 144 -5.40 -16.53 -6.20
N LEU A 145 -4.21 -15.92 -6.08
CA LEU A 145 -3.71 -15.31 -4.84
C LEU A 145 -3.23 -13.87 -5.03
N HIS A 146 -3.68 -12.95 -4.16
CA HIS A 146 -3.29 -11.53 -4.20
C HIS A 146 -1.77 -11.34 -4.05
N TYR A 147 -1.22 -10.45 -4.88
CA TYR A 147 0.19 -10.03 -4.91
C TYR A 147 1.23 -11.19 -4.96
N ALA A 148 0.86 -12.38 -5.43
CA ALA A 148 1.64 -13.61 -5.21
C ALA A 148 2.89 -13.82 -6.09
N SER A 149 3.45 -12.74 -6.66
CA SER A 149 4.80 -12.78 -7.24
C SER A 149 5.85 -12.62 -6.13
N PRO A 150 6.92 -13.44 -6.05
CA PRO A 150 8.00 -13.27 -5.08
C PRO A 150 8.73 -11.91 -5.16
N THR A 151 8.59 -11.21 -6.31
CA THR A 151 9.10 -9.86 -6.55
C THR A 151 8.11 -8.74 -6.19
N ASN A 152 6.93 -9.07 -5.66
CA ASN A 152 6.03 -8.06 -5.10
C ASN A 152 6.38 -7.82 -3.62
N HIS A 153 6.38 -6.56 -3.18
CA HIS A 153 6.75 -6.19 -1.82
C HIS A 153 5.57 -6.22 -0.84
N PHE A 154 4.31 -6.34 -1.30
CA PHE A 154 3.09 -6.22 -0.49
C PHE A 154 3.17 -6.96 0.86
N TRP A 155 3.38 -8.27 0.84
CA TRP A 155 3.42 -9.11 2.04
C TRP A 155 4.57 -8.73 2.99
N LYS A 156 5.69 -8.23 2.45
CA LYS A 156 6.84 -7.75 3.22
C LYS A 156 6.61 -6.35 3.80
N CYS A 157 5.87 -5.49 3.11
CA CYS A 157 5.44 -4.18 3.61
C CYS A 157 4.38 -4.31 4.70
N LEU A 158 3.41 -5.21 4.51
CA LEU A 158 2.36 -5.54 5.48
C LEU A 158 2.95 -5.98 6.83
N ALA A 159 3.84 -6.99 6.81
CA ALA A 159 4.53 -7.46 8.00
C ALA A 159 5.53 -6.42 8.56
N GLY A 160 6.34 -5.81 7.70
CA GLY A 160 7.35 -4.80 8.11
C GLY A 160 6.76 -3.51 8.70
N ALA A 161 5.47 -3.25 8.49
CA ALA A 161 4.73 -2.15 9.08
C ALA A 161 3.82 -2.54 10.26
N GLY A 162 3.82 -3.81 10.69
CA GLY A 162 3.02 -4.26 11.84
C GLY A 162 1.51 -4.33 11.59
N PHE A 163 1.10 -4.71 10.37
CA PHE A 163 -0.29 -5.14 10.13
C PHE A 163 -0.52 -6.63 10.47
N THR A 164 0.55 -7.42 10.50
CA THR A 164 0.53 -8.85 10.81
C THR A 164 1.75 -9.22 11.65
N ASP A 165 1.62 -10.16 12.58
CA ASP A 165 2.69 -10.56 13.53
C ASP A 165 3.95 -11.13 12.85
N GLY A 166 3.83 -11.52 11.58
CA GLY A 166 4.93 -11.99 10.76
C GLY A 166 4.61 -11.93 9.26
N LEU A 167 5.54 -12.43 8.44
CA LEU A 167 5.39 -12.52 6.99
C LEU A 167 4.44 -13.66 6.62
N LEU A 168 3.21 -13.31 6.25
CA LEU A 168 2.24 -14.27 5.70
C LEU A 168 2.62 -14.70 4.27
N HIS A 169 2.38 -15.98 3.96
CA HIS A 169 2.36 -16.49 2.59
C HIS A 169 1.07 -16.02 1.88
N PRO A 170 1.07 -15.74 0.56
CA PRO A 170 -0.13 -15.22 -0.13
C PRO A 170 -1.39 -16.08 0.00
N SER A 171 -1.27 -17.39 0.26
CA SER A 171 -2.40 -18.29 0.50
C SER A 171 -3.09 -18.10 1.85
N GLN A 172 -2.47 -17.37 2.77
CA GLN A 172 -3.07 -16.95 4.04
C GLN A 172 -3.85 -15.63 3.90
N GLY A 173 -3.90 -15.04 2.70
CA GLY A 173 -4.66 -13.81 2.45
C GLY A 173 -6.12 -13.79 2.92
N PRO A 174 -6.88 -14.91 2.86
CA PRO A 174 -8.23 -14.96 3.43
C PRO A 174 -8.32 -14.70 4.94
N THR A 175 -7.21 -14.73 5.69
CA THR A 175 -7.20 -14.40 7.13
C THR A 175 -6.89 -12.92 7.41
N LEU A 176 -6.71 -12.08 6.39
CA LEU A 176 -6.44 -10.65 6.59
C LEU A 176 -7.61 -9.87 7.23
N PRO A 177 -8.89 -10.17 6.94
CA PRO A 177 -10.01 -9.45 7.56
C PRO A 177 -10.03 -9.57 9.10
N SER A 178 -9.61 -10.70 9.67
CA SER A 178 -9.54 -10.90 11.13
C SER A 178 -8.48 -10.04 11.84
N VAL A 179 -7.65 -9.29 11.11
CA VAL A 179 -6.75 -8.25 11.63
C VAL A 179 -7.10 -6.85 11.08
N GLY A 180 -8.34 -6.66 10.61
CA GLY A 180 -8.87 -5.41 10.08
C GLY A 180 -8.45 -5.07 8.65
N VAL A 181 -7.81 -5.99 7.92
CA VAL A 181 -7.21 -5.72 6.60
C VAL A 181 -8.00 -6.40 5.48
N GLY A 182 -8.66 -5.61 4.65
CA GLY A 182 -9.29 -6.07 3.41
C GLY A 182 -8.37 -5.92 2.19
N SER A 183 -8.68 -6.64 1.10
CA SER A 183 -7.98 -6.51 -0.18
C SER A 183 -8.93 -6.67 -1.36
N THR A 184 -8.85 -5.75 -2.33
CA THR A 184 -9.61 -5.73 -3.59
C THR A 184 -8.70 -5.29 -4.73
N ASN A 185 -9.12 -5.42 -5.99
CA ASN A 185 -8.55 -4.63 -7.09
C ASN A 185 -9.58 -3.65 -7.64
N LEU A 186 -9.12 -2.59 -8.31
CA LEU A 186 -9.98 -1.70 -9.10
C LEU A 186 -10.47 -2.42 -10.37
N VAL A 187 -9.55 -2.98 -11.15
CA VAL A 187 -9.84 -3.73 -12.38
C VAL A 187 -9.68 -5.23 -12.10
N GLN A 188 -10.68 -6.01 -12.50
CA GLN A 188 -10.76 -7.44 -12.21
C GLN A 188 -9.83 -8.27 -13.11
N ARG A 189 -9.70 -7.91 -14.39
CA ARG A 189 -9.01 -8.74 -15.37
C ARG A 189 -7.48 -8.82 -15.18
N PRO A 190 -6.85 -9.95 -15.52
CA PRO A 190 -5.41 -10.08 -15.49
C PRO A 190 -4.65 -9.19 -16.49
N SER A 191 -3.42 -8.82 -16.13
CA SER A 191 -2.42 -8.30 -17.07
C SER A 191 -0.99 -8.62 -16.60
N ALA A 192 0.02 -8.43 -17.44
CA ALA A 192 1.43 -8.50 -17.05
C ALA A 192 1.95 -7.16 -16.49
N GLU A 193 1.42 -6.02 -16.96
CA GLU A 193 1.83 -4.66 -16.62
C GLU A 193 0.64 -3.67 -16.60
N MET A 194 0.71 -2.63 -15.76
CA MET A 194 -0.35 -1.60 -15.64
C MET A 194 -0.59 -0.81 -16.94
N SER A 195 0.40 -0.72 -17.84
CA SER A 195 0.24 -0.03 -19.12
C SER A 195 -0.60 -0.80 -20.14
N GLU A 196 -0.90 -2.07 -19.88
CA GLU A 196 -1.82 -2.89 -20.69
C GLU A 196 -3.30 -2.59 -20.41
N ILE A 197 -3.60 -1.74 -19.42
CA ILE A 197 -4.94 -1.33 -18.99
C ILE A 197 -5.15 0.14 -19.31
N SER A 198 -6.28 0.46 -19.95
CA SER A 198 -6.57 1.83 -20.38
C SER A 198 -7.03 2.71 -19.20
N THR A 199 -6.87 4.02 -19.31
CA THR A 199 -7.39 4.97 -18.31
C THR A 199 -8.93 5.04 -18.33
N GLU A 200 -9.56 4.66 -19.45
CA GLU A 200 -11.02 4.54 -19.56
C GLU A 200 -11.53 3.33 -18.77
N GLU A 201 -10.94 2.16 -19.02
CA GLU A 201 -11.25 0.90 -18.33
C GLU A 201 -11.09 1.02 -16.81
N MET A 202 -10.02 1.67 -16.34
CA MET A 202 -9.85 1.98 -14.92
C MET A 202 -10.91 2.94 -14.37
N ARG A 203 -11.50 3.83 -15.20
CA ARG A 203 -12.58 4.75 -14.79
C ARG A 203 -13.93 4.02 -14.74
N GLU A 204 -14.21 3.16 -15.73
CA GLU A 204 -15.42 2.35 -15.82
C GLU A 204 -15.59 1.39 -14.63
N ARG A 205 -14.49 0.94 -14.02
CA ARG A 205 -14.52 0.08 -12.82
C ARG A 205 -14.58 0.84 -11.49
N VAL A 206 -14.51 2.17 -11.47
CA VAL A 206 -14.60 2.95 -10.22
C VAL A 206 -15.95 2.75 -9.49
N PRO A 207 -17.13 2.75 -10.16
CA PRO A 207 -18.39 2.47 -9.48
C PRO A 207 -18.38 1.12 -8.73
N LEU A 208 -17.88 0.05 -9.35
CA LEU A 208 -17.82 -1.28 -8.73
C LEU A 208 -16.90 -1.36 -7.50
N LEU A 209 -15.83 -0.54 -7.46
CA LEU A 209 -15.03 -0.38 -6.23
C LEU A 209 -15.83 0.39 -5.18
N LEU A 210 -16.56 1.42 -5.59
CA LEU A 210 -17.31 2.28 -4.69
C LEU A 210 -18.60 1.60 -4.15
N ASP A 211 -19.18 0.64 -4.85
CA ASP A 211 -20.21 -0.29 -4.33
C ASP A 211 -19.69 -1.07 -3.12
N LYS A 212 -18.47 -1.63 -3.23
CA LYS A 212 -17.80 -2.34 -2.12
C LYS A 212 -17.54 -1.39 -0.95
N VAL A 213 -17.08 -0.17 -1.22
CA VAL A 213 -16.84 0.86 -0.20
C VAL A 213 -18.15 1.28 0.48
N ALA A 214 -19.23 1.47 -0.27
CA ALA A 214 -20.57 1.80 0.26
C ALA A 214 -21.11 0.73 1.22
N ARG A 215 -20.87 -0.55 0.90
CA ARG A 215 -21.31 -1.70 1.66
C ARG A 215 -20.46 -1.95 2.92
N TYR A 216 -19.15 -2.15 2.74
CA TYR A 216 -18.25 -2.58 3.82
C TYR A 216 -17.69 -1.43 4.66
N ARG A 217 -17.82 -0.19 4.17
CA ARG A 217 -17.49 1.08 4.86
C ARG A 217 -16.17 1.07 5.65
N PRO A 218 -15.04 0.67 5.04
CA PRO A 218 -13.76 0.57 5.72
C PRO A 218 -13.32 1.94 6.28
N ARG A 219 -12.62 1.96 7.42
CA ARG A 219 -12.11 3.22 8.01
C ARG A 219 -11.18 3.95 7.04
N VAL A 220 -10.32 3.21 6.34
CA VAL A 220 -9.43 3.75 5.29
C VAL A 220 -9.56 2.97 3.98
N LEU A 221 -9.69 3.67 2.86
CA LEU A 221 -9.49 3.12 1.51
C LEU A 221 -8.07 3.46 1.05
N ALA A 222 -7.20 2.46 1.01
CA ALA A 222 -5.78 2.64 0.73
C ALA A 222 -5.40 2.09 -0.66
N PHE A 223 -5.04 2.97 -1.59
CA PHE A 223 -4.70 2.63 -2.97
C PHE A 223 -3.25 2.17 -3.11
N VAL A 224 -3.01 0.94 -3.56
CA VAL A 224 -1.68 0.34 -3.79
C VAL A 224 -1.09 0.79 -5.15
N GLY A 225 -1.17 2.10 -5.42
CA GLY A 225 -0.62 2.75 -6.61
C GLY A 225 -1.22 4.14 -6.89
N MET A 226 -0.38 5.15 -7.05
CA MET A 226 -0.82 6.55 -7.21
C MET A 226 -1.77 6.80 -8.40
N LYS A 227 -1.56 6.13 -9.55
CA LYS A 227 -2.42 6.33 -10.74
C LYS A 227 -3.88 5.89 -10.52
N ILE A 228 -4.14 4.83 -9.75
CA ILE A 228 -5.53 4.43 -9.44
C ILE A 228 -6.18 5.36 -8.41
N CYS A 229 -5.40 5.87 -7.43
CA CYS A 229 -5.86 6.91 -6.50
C CYS A 229 -6.29 8.18 -7.26
N GLU A 230 -5.50 8.63 -8.24
CA GLU A 230 -5.84 9.78 -9.08
C GLU A 230 -7.10 9.55 -9.93
N ILE A 231 -7.30 8.34 -10.47
CA ILE A 231 -8.48 8.00 -11.26
C ILE A 231 -9.74 8.00 -10.38
N VAL A 232 -9.70 7.40 -9.19
CA VAL A 232 -10.85 7.38 -8.27
C VAL A 232 -11.14 8.77 -7.70
N LEU A 233 -10.12 9.54 -7.27
CA LEU A 233 -10.32 10.91 -6.79
C LEU A 233 -10.88 11.83 -7.88
N ARG A 234 -10.45 11.66 -9.15
CA ARG A 234 -11.03 12.40 -10.28
C ARG A 234 -12.46 12.00 -10.57
N HIS A 235 -12.80 10.71 -10.46
CA HIS A 235 -14.18 10.23 -10.58
C HIS A 235 -15.05 10.88 -9.50
N LEU A 236 -14.65 10.75 -8.23
CA LEU A 236 -15.35 11.33 -7.07
C LEU A 236 -15.51 12.86 -7.17
N HIS A 237 -14.48 13.57 -7.63
CA HIS A 237 -14.52 15.03 -7.82
C HIS A 237 -15.51 15.47 -8.90
N ASN A 238 -15.61 14.67 -9.97
CA ASN A 238 -16.53 14.90 -11.09
C ASN A 238 -17.98 14.47 -10.79
N LEU A 239 -18.26 13.79 -9.67
CA LEU A 239 -19.64 13.44 -9.30
C LEU A 239 -20.47 14.70 -9.08
N PRO A 240 -21.74 14.72 -9.56
CA PRO A 240 -22.61 15.87 -9.41
C PRO A 240 -22.74 16.24 -7.94
N LEU A 241 -22.63 17.54 -7.65
CA LEU A 241 -23.15 18.05 -6.39
C LEU A 241 -24.67 17.85 -6.42
N ARG A 242 -25.20 17.13 -5.43
CA ARG A 242 -26.62 17.25 -5.11
C ARG A 242 -26.83 18.67 -4.59
N ASP A 243 -27.73 19.41 -5.21
CA ASP A 243 -28.31 20.57 -4.55
C ASP A 243 -29.03 20.05 -3.30
N THR A 244 -28.64 20.52 -2.12
CA THR A 244 -29.36 20.24 -0.88
C THR A 244 -30.72 20.90 -0.98
N GLU A 245 -31.79 20.11 -1.04
CA GLU A 245 -33.14 20.65 -1.07
C GLU A 245 -33.40 21.59 0.13
N GLN A 246 -34.31 22.54 -0.08
CA GLN A 246 -34.69 23.57 0.90
C GLN A 246 -33.66 24.69 1.13
N SER A 247 -33.34 25.42 0.05
CA SER A 247 -33.36 26.89 0.12
C SER A 247 -34.17 27.45 -1.05
N ALA A 248 -35.49 27.54 -0.88
CA ALA A 248 -36.41 28.11 -1.86
C ALA A 248 -36.36 29.65 -1.88
N SER A 249 -35.16 30.23 -2.06
CA SER A 249 -34.94 31.67 -2.20
C SER A 249 -33.58 31.99 -2.83
N SER A 250 -33.58 32.99 -3.71
CA SER A 250 -32.42 33.59 -4.40
C SER A 250 -31.67 32.71 -5.43
N SER A 251 -31.03 33.39 -6.39
CA SER A 251 -30.50 32.81 -7.63
C SER A 251 -29.45 31.71 -7.42
N PRO A 252 -29.41 30.66 -8.26
CA PRO A 252 -28.48 29.53 -8.13
C PRO A 252 -27.05 29.93 -8.52
N SER A 253 -26.35 30.56 -7.58
CA SER A 253 -24.89 30.69 -7.61
C SER A 253 -24.28 29.29 -7.45
N LYS A 254 -24.05 28.60 -8.57
CA LYS A 254 -23.48 27.24 -8.62
C LYS A 254 -22.21 27.17 -7.76
N LYS A 255 -22.31 26.60 -6.56
CA LYS A 255 -21.20 26.39 -5.63
C LYS A 255 -20.20 25.43 -6.28
N ARG A 256 -19.16 25.97 -6.90
CA ARG A 256 -18.10 25.17 -7.53
C ARG A 256 -17.33 24.44 -6.43
N ARG A 257 -17.14 23.12 -6.55
CA ARG A 257 -16.19 22.39 -5.69
C ARG A 257 -14.81 23.08 -5.76
N PRO A 258 -14.04 23.13 -4.66
CA PRO A 258 -12.62 23.48 -4.71
C PRO A 258 -11.87 22.64 -5.75
N ALA A 259 -10.75 23.13 -6.28
CA ALA A 259 -9.96 22.37 -7.25
C ALA A 259 -9.54 21.00 -6.69
N MET A 260 -9.56 19.95 -7.52
CA MET A 260 -9.20 18.60 -7.10
C MET A 260 -7.78 18.58 -6.50
N PRO A 261 -7.58 18.03 -5.28
CA PRO A 261 -6.26 17.92 -4.68
C PRO A 261 -5.26 17.17 -5.58
N LYS A 262 -4.01 17.63 -5.60
CA LYS A 262 -2.92 16.90 -6.27
C LYS A 262 -2.58 15.66 -5.45
N VAL A 263 -2.73 14.48 -6.06
CA VAL A 263 -2.41 13.20 -5.41
C VAL A 263 -0.93 13.14 -5.04
N LYS A 264 -0.67 12.78 -3.79
CA LYS A 264 0.67 12.50 -3.23
C LYS A 264 0.67 11.12 -2.59
N ILE A 265 1.82 10.59 -2.20
CA ILE A 265 1.87 9.48 -1.24
C ILE A 265 1.41 9.99 0.13
N GLY A 266 0.72 9.15 0.90
CA GLY A 266 0.17 9.48 2.21
C GLY A 266 -1.35 9.60 2.21
N LEU A 267 -1.88 10.13 3.31
CA LEU A 267 -3.30 10.47 3.44
C LEU A 267 -3.67 11.63 2.51
N GLN A 268 -4.86 11.57 1.91
CA GLN A 268 -5.36 12.60 0.99
C GLN A 268 -6.33 13.55 1.72
N PRO A 269 -6.39 14.84 1.35
CA PRO A 269 -7.34 15.81 1.89
C PRO A 269 -8.73 15.63 1.23
N ALA A 270 -9.26 14.42 1.31
CA ALA A 270 -10.49 14.00 0.66
C ALA A 270 -11.06 12.76 1.38
N VAL A 271 -12.37 12.72 1.57
CA VAL A 271 -13.05 11.66 2.32
C VAL A 271 -14.38 11.28 1.67
N VAL A 272 -14.78 10.02 1.85
CA VAL A 272 -16.14 9.56 1.53
C VAL A 272 -16.96 9.57 2.82
N THR A 273 -18.08 10.28 2.83
CA THR A 273 -18.96 10.41 4.01
C THR A 273 -20.26 9.65 3.80
N TYR A 274 -20.75 9.01 4.87
CA TYR A 274 -21.99 8.24 4.87
C TYR A 274 -23.09 8.99 5.64
N PRO A 275 -24.38 8.76 5.33
CA PRO A 275 -25.45 9.24 6.19
C PRO A 275 -25.33 8.58 7.58
N PRO A 276 -25.74 9.28 8.66
CA PRO A 276 -25.87 8.65 9.98
C PRO A 276 -26.85 7.47 9.93
N VAL A 277 -26.65 6.49 10.81
CA VAL A 277 -27.50 5.29 10.85
C VAL A 277 -28.82 5.55 11.58
N ASP A 278 -28.77 6.18 12.76
CA ASP A 278 -29.91 6.19 13.70
C ASP A 278 -30.68 7.53 13.75
N THR A 279 -30.00 8.67 13.59
CA THR A 279 -30.59 10.02 13.72
C THR A 279 -30.02 10.98 12.69
N LYS A 280 -30.84 11.91 12.15
CA LYS A 280 -30.42 12.85 11.08
C LYS A 280 -29.18 13.68 11.45
N ASP A 281 -29.03 13.98 12.73
CA ASP A 281 -27.96 14.81 13.31
C ASP A 281 -26.85 13.98 13.99
N GLY A 282 -26.88 12.65 13.83
CA GLY A 282 -25.91 11.73 14.40
C GLY A 282 -24.51 11.83 13.76
N PRO A 283 -23.47 11.26 14.40
CA PRO A 283 -22.12 11.28 13.87
C PRO A 283 -22.05 10.54 12.52
N ARG A 284 -21.61 11.24 11.47
CA ARG A 284 -21.38 10.64 10.15
C ARG A 284 -20.19 9.68 10.22
N GLN A 285 -20.39 8.48 9.70
CA GLN A 285 -19.27 7.59 9.39
C GLN A 285 -18.47 8.18 8.21
N THR A 286 -17.17 7.91 8.18
CA THR A 286 -16.24 8.48 7.19
C THR A 286 -15.19 7.45 6.80
N THR A 287 -15.00 7.24 5.49
CA THR A 287 -13.87 6.50 4.91
C THR A 287 -12.82 7.50 4.43
N TYR A 288 -11.61 7.40 4.98
CA TYR A 288 -10.48 8.24 4.61
C TYR A 288 -9.75 7.67 3.39
N ILE A 289 -9.26 8.52 2.50
CA ILE A 289 -8.55 8.08 1.28
C ILE A 289 -7.04 8.18 1.48
N TRP A 290 -6.32 7.08 1.28
CA TRP A 290 -4.86 7.00 1.47
C TRP A 290 -4.19 6.46 0.19
N CYS A 291 -2.97 6.90 -0.10
CA CYS A 291 -2.28 6.65 -1.37
C CYS A 291 -0.86 6.09 -1.19
N LEU A 292 -0.64 4.83 -1.58
CA LEU A 292 0.64 4.14 -1.53
C LEU A 292 1.37 4.19 -2.90
N PRO A 293 2.71 4.11 -2.92
CA PRO A 293 3.43 3.68 -4.11
C PRO A 293 3.08 2.22 -4.41
N SER A 294 3.17 1.80 -5.68
CA SER A 294 2.85 0.41 -6.03
C SER A 294 3.81 -0.58 -5.37
N SER A 295 3.26 -1.65 -4.81
CA SER A 295 4.00 -2.74 -4.15
C SER A 295 4.93 -3.51 -5.10
N SER A 296 4.74 -3.40 -6.42
CA SER A 296 5.59 -4.05 -7.43
C SER A 296 7.05 -3.55 -7.40
N ALA A 297 8.04 -4.45 -7.42
CA ALA A 297 9.46 -4.11 -7.60
C ALA A 297 9.79 -3.49 -8.98
N ARG A 298 8.83 -3.44 -9.91
CA ARG A 298 8.97 -2.66 -11.16
C ARG A 298 9.01 -1.16 -10.90
N VAL A 299 8.44 -0.68 -9.80
CA VAL A 299 8.59 0.70 -9.32
C VAL A 299 9.91 0.80 -8.55
N VAL A 300 10.92 1.36 -9.19
CA VAL A 300 12.30 1.49 -8.66
C VAL A 300 12.55 2.79 -7.90
N GLU A 301 11.60 3.73 -7.92
CA GLU A 301 11.67 5.01 -7.20
C GLU A 301 11.60 4.83 -5.67
N TYR A 302 10.94 3.76 -5.23
CA TYR A 302 10.85 3.35 -3.83
C TYR A 302 11.32 1.89 -3.73
N GLN A 303 12.33 1.63 -2.92
CA GLN A 303 12.82 0.29 -2.61
C GLN A 303 12.00 -0.35 -1.48
N LEU A 304 12.35 -1.58 -1.07
CA LEU A 304 11.59 -2.28 -0.03
C LEU A 304 11.55 -1.52 1.30
N VAL A 305 12.68 -0.94 1.73
CA VAL A 305 12.78 -0.17 2.98
C VAL A 305 11.90 1.07 2.93
N ASP A 306 12.00 1.86 1.86
CA ASP A 306 11.19 3.09 1.68
C ASP A 306 9.69 2.76 1.69
N LYS A 307 9.28 1.66 1.04
CA LYS A 307 7.89 1.19 1.09
C LYS A 307 7.47 0.73 2.49
N ILE A 308 8.35 0.08 3.28
CA ILE A 308 8.02 -0.32 4.65
C ILE A 308 7.75 0.92 5.53
N GLU A 309 8.57 1.97 5.47
CA GLU A 309 8.31 3.19 6.24
C GLU A 309 7.00 3.88 5.81
N ILE A 310 6.74 3.96 4.50
CA ILE A 310 5.48 4.50 3.96
C ILE A 310 4.26 3.66 4.39
N TRP A 311 4.40 2.34 4.60
CA TRP A 311 3.33 1.51 5.16
C TRP A 311 3.18 1.68 6.68
N LYS A 312 4.25 2.00 7.42
CA LYS A 312 4.15 2.39 8.85
C LYS A 312 3.42 3.72 9.01
N ASP A 313 3.59 4.66 8.08
CA ASP A 313 2.78 5.89 8.05
C ASP A 313 1.29 5.54 7.99
N LEU A 314 0.87 4.69 7.04
CA LEU A 314 -0.51 4.22 6.95
C LEU A 314 -0.99 3.52 8.25
N LYS A 315 -0.19 2.64 8.87
CA LYS A 315 -0.59 1.96 10.12
C LYS A 315 -0.75 2.94 11.29
N ARG A 316 0.11 3.94 11.40
CA ARG A 316 0.00 5.01 12.42
C ARG A 316 -1.25 5.86 12.17
N ASP A 317 -1.49 6.27 10.93
CA ASP A 317 -2.64 7.12 10.59
C ASP A 317 -3.97 6.40 10.88
N ILE A 318 -4.05 5.09 10.63
CA ILE A 318 -5.16 4.20 11.07
C ILE A 318 -5.27 4.17 12.60
N GLY A 319 -4.15 4.01 13.32
CA GLY A 319 -4.15 3.99 14.78
C GLY A 319 -4.66 5.30 15.41
N LEU A 320 -4.34 6.44 14.81
CA LEU A 320 -4.90 7.74 15.21
C LEU A 320 -6.42 7.76 15.01
N LEU A 321 -6.91 7.39 13.81
CA LEU A 321 -8.34 7.35 13.49
C LEU A 321 -9.13 6.43 14.42
N ASN A 322 -8.57 5.28 14.79
CA ASN A 322 -9.21 4.34 15.71
C ASN A 322 -9.21 4.82 17.17
N SER A 323 -8.29 5.71 17.54
CA SER A 323 -8.34 6.44 18.82
C SER A 323 -9.24 7.69 18.79
N GLY A 324 -9.96 7.93 17.69
CA GLY A 324 -10.81 9.12 17.49
C GLY A 324 -10.04 10.40 17.14
N GLN A 325 -8.73 10.31 16.88
CA GLN A 325 -7.86 11.43 16.53
C GLN A 325 -7.77 11.62 15.02
N SER A 326 -7.68 12.88 14.57
CA SER A 326 -7.41 13.20 13.17
C SER A 326 -5.91 13.05 12.85
N PRO A 327 -5.51 12.20 11.88
CA PRO A 327 -4.16 12.21 11.32
C PRO A 327 -3.87 13.44 10.42
N LEU A 328 -4.88 14.25 10.06
CA LEU A 328 -4.70 15.50 9.34
C LEU A 328 -4.49 16.67 10.32
N LYS A 329 -3.47 17.49 10.07
CA LYS A 329 -3.16 18.71 10.85
C LYS A 329 -4.22 19.78 10.62
N ALA A 330 -4.51 20.56 11.67
CA ALA A 330 -5.50 21.65 11.64
C ALA A 330 -5.26 22.68 10.52
N ASP A 331 -4.01 22.93 10.14
CA ASP A 331 -3.64 23.94 9.12
C ASP A 331 -3.78 23.42 7.68
N GLU A 332 -3.98 22.11 7.49
CA GLU A 332 -4.10 21.44 6.18
C GLU A 332 -5.57 21.05 5.86
N VAL A 333 -6.52 21.52 6.66
CA VAL A 333 -7.97 21.16 6.64
C VAL A 333 -8.70 21.79 5.45
N ILE A 334 -8.52 21.20 4.27
CA ILE A 334 -9.46 21.31 3.13
C ILE A 334 -9.99 19.91 2.83
N HIS A 335 -11.00 19.46 3.58
CA HIS A 335 -11.67 18.20 3.28
C HIS A 335 -12.58 18.38 2.07
N VAL A 336 -12.25 17.74 0.94
CA VAL A 336 -13.24 17.53 -0.12
C VAL A 336 -14.09 16.32 0.25
N GLU A 337 -15.31 16.56 0.71
CA GLU A 337 -16.28 15.51 1.00
C GLU A 337 -16.96 14.97 -0.25
N TYR A 338 -17.12 13.65 -0.27
CA TYR A 338 -17.90 12.90 -1.25
C TYR A 338 -18.99 12.09 -0.52
N PRO A 339 -20.20 12.64 -0.38
CA PRO A 339 -21.32 11.90 0.20
C PRO A 339 -21.61 10.65 -0.63
N ILE A 340 -21.75 9.49 0.00
CA ILE A 340 -21.92 8.20 -0.67
C ILE A 340 -23.18 8.15 -1.55
N GLU A 341 -24.18 8.99 -1.29
CA GLU A 341 -25.41 9.08 -2.07
C GLU A 341 -25.22 9.87 -3.38
N ALA A 342 -24.14 10.64 -3.51
CA ALA A 342 -23.70 11.21 -4.79
C ALA A 342 -22.86 10.19 -5.60
N VAL A 343 -22.30 9.17 -4.93
CA VAL A 343 -21.52 8.08 -5.51
C VAL A 343 -22.45 6.99 -6.03
N LEU A 344 -23.33 6.50 -5.18
CA LEU A 344 -24.44 5.61 -5.49
C LEU A 344 -25.72 6.44 -5.43
N PRO A 345 -26.21 7.01 -6.55
CA PRO A 345 -27.58 7.48 -6.58
C PRO A 345 -28.50 6.30 -6.23
N PRO A 346 -29.55 6.49 -5.40
CA PRO A 346 -30.55 5.44 -5.21
C PRO A 346 -31.08 5.04 -6.58
N ALA A 347 -31.41 3.75 -6.73
CA ALA A 347 -32.16 3.30 -7.90
C ALA A 347 -33.34 4.26 -8.10
N ARG A 348 -33.42 4.89 -9.28
CA ARG A 348 -34.48 5.87 -9.55
C ARG A 348 -35.80 5.15 -9.29
N GLU A 349 -36.57 5.66 -8.33
CA GLU A 349 -37.98 5.29 -8.21
C GLU A 349 -38.59 5.42 -9.60
N GLU A 350 -39.36 4.42 -10.03
CA GLU A 350 -39.97 4.46 -11.35
C GLU A 350 -40.85 5.70 -11.41
N ILE A 351 -40.45 6.67 -12.23
CA ILE A 351 -41.19 7.91 -12.44
C ILE A 351 -42.46 7.53 -13.17
N THR A 352 -43.46 7.15 -12.39
CA THR A 352 -44.83 6.82 -12.76
C THR A 352 -45.56 8.10 -13.16
N SER A 353 -45.00 8.77 -14.17
CA SER A 353 -45.59 9.94 -14.80
C SER A 353 -47.00 9.58 -15.26
N PRO A 354 -48.04 10.32 -14.83
CA PRO A 354 -49.43 10.00 -15.14
C PRO A 354 -49.80 10.17 -16.63
N HIS A 355 -48.81 10.36 -17.51
CA HIS A 355 -48.97 10.48 -18.96
C HIS A 355 -48.28 9.37 -19.76
N PHE A 356 -47.51 8.46 -19.12
CA PHE A 356 -46.92 7.31 -19.82
C PHE A 356 -47.09 6.01 -19.03
N LYS A 357 -48.13 5.24 -19.36
CA LYS A 357 -48.23 3.82 -18.98
C LYS A 357 -47.19 3.01 -19.74
N VAL A 358 -46.02 2.83 -19.15
CA VAL A 358 -45.12 1.74 -19.54
C VAL A 358 -45.76 0.43 -19.09
N THR A 359 -46.21 -0.39 -20.04
CA THR A 359 -46.75 -1.73 -19.76
C THR A 359 -45.58 -2.72 -19.84
N PRO A 360 -45.16 -3.35 -18.73
CA PRO A 360 -44.05 -4.31 -18.76
C PRO A 360 -44.49 -5.60 -19.47
N ILE A 361 -44.01 -5.79 -20.69
CA ILE A 361 -44.20 -7.04 -21.45
C ILE A 361 -43.50 -8.16 -20.69
N LYS A 362 -44.21 -9.26 -20.42
CA LYS A 362 -43.61 -10.41 -19.73
C LYS A 362 -42.59 -11.07 -20.65
N ARG A 363 -41.46 -11.48 -20.07
CA ARG A 363 -40.36 -12.15 -20.79
C ARG A 363 -40.76 -13.50 -21.42
N GLU A 364 -41.91 -14.03 -21.01
CA GLU A 364 -42.56 -15.24 -21.52
C GLU A 364 -43.25 -15.04 -22.90
N GLU A 365 -43.62 -13.81 -23.28
CA GLU A 365 -44.34 -13.53 -24.53
C GLU A 365 -43.40 -13.33 -25.74
N VAL A 366 -42.08 -13.22 -25.51
CA VAL A 366 -41.08 -13.08 -26.57
C VAL A 366 -40.60 -14.47 -27.03
N GLY A 367 -41.54 -15.26 -27.56
CA GLY A 367 -41.32 -16.65 -27.98
C GLY A 367 -41.69 -16.94 -29.44
N MET A 368 -40.70 -17.37 -30.23
CA MET A 368 -40.86 -18.11 -31.50
C MET A 368 -41.62 -17.44 -32.67
N SER A 369 -40.97 -16.51 -33.38
CA SER A 369 -41.31 -16.21 -34.79
C SER A 369 -40.13 -15.66 -35.62
N ALA A 370 -39.02 -16.41 -35.69
CA ALA A 370 -37.83 -16.05 -36.48
C ALA A 370 -37.20 -17.24 -37.24
N LEU A 371 -38.05 -18.10 -37.83
CA LEU A 371 -37.64 -19.14 -38.78
C LEU A 371 -38.58 -19.14 -39.99
N GLY A 372 -38.01 -18.95 -41.18
CA GLY A 372 -38.67 -19.22 -42.47
C GLY A 372 -39.37 -18.03 -43.14
N ARG A 373 -38.60 -17.20 -43.83
CA ARG A 373 -38.59 -17.16 -45.31
C ARG A 373 -37.32 -16.50 -45.84
#